data_AF-S4REP1-F1
#
_entry.id   AF-S4REP1-F1
#
_cell.length_a   1.000
_cell.length_b   1.000
_cell.length_c   1.000
_cell.angle_alpha   90.00
_cell.angle_beta   90.00
_cell.angle_gamma   90.00
#
_symmetry.space_group_name_H-M   'P 1'
#
loop_
_entity.id
_entity.type
_entity.pdbx_description
1 polymer ?
#
loop_
_entity_poly.entity_id
_entity_poly.type
_entity_poly.pdbx_seq_one_letter_code
_entity_poly.pdbx_strand_id
1 'polypeptide(L)'
;LKRTVEFVAERTCSNCVKHIRATLLAGLVEEGEARVSALAGGVPADLTLQDVCTQLSGQGTAAALDAAQRFCATKAPQVMRLLLPEELSPQVVSTAADIVVRLAQEKAAQWLNSNVDKLLRKALRSRVDGPLKSASYSSTSEPSRDGSSVRACPAACSHANPLPSLVLTQLKDLLCVTVAPSCEDAAVTEETILELVRSLHGSLQCKKYLSPTVEKAFAQYAVELAAAIAFDRVLNESPAVDCWEESTRRLLGALQGVWTEFSMQPPFHLLLSNKNVSYLHSATDKKKTPRWEL
;
A
#
# COMPACT_ATOMS: atom_id res chain seq x y z
N LEU A 1 14.11 25.19 12.17
CA LEU A 1 14.89 24.99 10.93
C LEU A 1 15.61 23.63 10.87
N LYS A 2 16.61 23.33 11.73
CA LYS A 2 17.36 22.06 11.68
C LYS A 2 16.49 20.80 11.68
N ARG A 3 15.55 20.69 12.63
CA ARG A 3 14.59 19.56 12.69
C ARG A 3 13.74 19.44 11.43
N THR A 4 13.32 20.56 10.85
CA THR A 4 12.57 20.60 9.59
C THR A 4 13.42 20.07 8.44
N VAL A 5 14.68 20.50 8.33
CA VAL A 5 15.63 20.03 7.31
C VAL A 5 15.81 18.50 7.41
N GLU A 6 16.08 17.98 8.61
CA GLU A 6 16.25 16.54 8.83
C GLU A 6 14.98 15.75 8.47
N PHE A 7 13.82 16.23 8.94
CA PHE A 7 12.53 15.62 8.63
C PHE A 7 12.24 15.60 7.13
N VAL A 8 12.40 16.73 6.44
CA VAL A 8 12.11 16.83 5.01
C VAL A 8 13.10 15.99 4.20
N ALA A 9 14.37 15.93 4.60
CA ALA A 9 15.37 15.07 3.94
C ALA A 9 14.96 13.59 4.02
N GLU A 10 14.52 13.12 5.19
CA GLU A 10 14.05 11.73 5.35
C GLU A 10 12.79 11.44 4.54
N ARG A 11 11.79 12.33 4.59
CA ARG A 11 10.53 12.14 3.85
C ARG A 11 10.77 12.17 2.34
N THR A 12 11.60 13.10 1.87
CA THR A 12 11.95 13.21 0.44
C THR A 12 12.69 11.97 -0.03
N CYS A 13 13.67 11.49 0.73
CA CYS A 13 14.38 10.24 0.44
C CYS A 13 13.41 9.05 0.37
N SER A 14 12.51 8.89 1.34
CA SER A 14 11.55 7.78 1.37
C SER A 14 10.61 7.82 0.15
N ASN A 15 10.10 8.99 -0.20
CA ASN A 15 9.21 9.16 -1.35
C ASN A 15 9.95 8.94 -2.68
N CYS A 16 11.20 9.40 -2.77
CA CYS A 16 12.08 9.16 -3.91
C CYS A 16 12.27 7.66 -4.18
N VAL A 17 12.65 6.89 -3.14
CA VAL A 17 12.84 5.44 -3.24
C VAL A 17 11.55 4.72 -3.65
N LYS A 18 10.40 5.11 -3.09
CA LYS A 18 9.09 4.56 -3.50
C LYS A 18 8.78 4.84 -4.96
N HIS A 19 9.03 6.08 -5.41
CA HIS A 19 8.80 6.49 -6.79
C HIS A 19 9.66 5.67 -7.75
N ILE A 20 10.97 5.60 -7.51
CA ILE A 20 11.92 4.84 -8.34
C ILE A 20 11.54 3.35 -8.41
N ARG A 21 11.14 2.76 -7.27
CA ARG A 21 10.70 1.37 -7.24
C ARG A 21 9.42 1.16 -8.06
N ALA A 22 8.52 2.13 -8.11
CA ALA A 22 7.29 2.03 -8.88
C ALA A 22 7.50 2.24 -10.38
N THR A 23 8.47 3.08 -10.76
CA THR A 23 8.69 3.47 -12.16
C THR A 23 9.83 2.70 -12.83
N LEU A 24 11.06 2.83 -12.33
CA LEU A 24 12.26 2.28 -12.97
C LEU A 24 12.40 0.77 -12.80
N LEU A 25 12.07 0.24 -11.62
CA LEU A 25 12.21 -1.20 -11.38
C LEU A 25 11.26 -2.03 -12.24
N ALA A 26 10.05 -1.52 -12.54
CA ALA A 26 9.09 -2.21 -13.39
C ALA A 26 9.66 -2.40 -14.81
N GLY A 27 10.17 -1.33 -15.43
CA GLY A 27 10.75 -1.40 -16.77
C GLY A 27 11.99 -2.29 -16.85
N LEU A 28 12.86 -2.26 -15.83
CA LEU A 28 14.03 -3.15 -15.79
C LEU A 28 13.65 -4.64 -15.68
N VAL A 29 12.55 -4.93 -14.99
CA VAL A 29 12.04 -6.30 -14.88
C VAL A 29 11.46 -6.78 -16.20
N GLU A 30 10.65 -5.96 -16.88
CA GLU A 30 10.12 -6.28 -18.21
C GLU A 30 11.22 -6.50 -19.25
N GLU A 31 12.25 -5.64 -19.25
CA GLU A 31 13.42 -5.80 -20.11
C GLU A 31 14.20 -7.08 -19.78
N GLY A 32 14.38 -7.38 -18.49
CA GLY A 32 15.00 -8.61 -18.03
C GLY A 32 14.24 -9.86 -18.48
N GLU A 33 12.92 -9.85 -18.38
CA GLU A 33 12.05 -10.96 -18.80
C GLU A 33 12.20 -11.23 -20.31
N ALA A 34 12.19 -10.17 -21.12
CA ALA A 34 12.37 -10.27 -22.57
C ALA A 34 13.76 -10.85 -22.93
N ARG A 35 14.83 -10.38 -22.27
CA ARG A 35 16.20 -10.87 -22.50
C ARG A 35 16.37 -12.33 -22.08
N VAL A 36 15.79 -12.75 -20.95
CA VAL A 36 15.85 -14.14 -20.51
C VAL A 36 15.07 -15.06 -21.47
N SER A 37 13.88 -14.63 -21.91
CA SER A 37 13.05 -15.39 -22.84
C SER A 37 13.74 -15.60 -24.19
N ALA A 38 14.48 -14.59 -24.69
CA ALA A 38 15.24 -14.69 -25.94
C ALA A 38 16.43 -15.66 -25.86
N LEU A 39 16.96 -15.90 -24.66
CA LEU A 39 18.13 -16.75 -24.41
C LEU A 39 17.76 -18.20 -24.02
N ALA A 40 16.46 -18.52 -23.93
CA ALA A 40 15.94 -19.80 -23.44
C ALA A 40 16.18 -21.03 -24.37
N GLY A 41 17.19 -20.97 -25.25
CA GLY A 41 17.44 -21.95 -26.32
C GLY A 41 18.69 -22.82 -26.18
N GLY A 42 19.31 -22.95 -24.99
CA GLY A 42 20.45 -23.87 -24.82
C GLY A 42 21.40 -23.65 -23.63
N VAL A 43 21.16 -22.64 -22.78
CA VAL A 43 21.98 -22.33 -21.59
C VAL A 43 21.15 -22.60 -20.33
N PRO A 44 21.74 -23.09 -19.22
CA PRO A 44 21.03 -23.25 -17.94
C PRO A 44 20.38 -21.92 -17.49
N ALA A 45 19.09 -21.96 -17.18
CA ALA A 45 18.28 -20.78 -16.85
C ALA A 45 18.88 -19.91 -15.73
N ASP A 46 19.54 -20.53 -14.75
CA ASP A 46 20.20 -19.85 -13.63
C ASP A 46 21.40 -18.99 -14.07
N LEU A 47 22.19 -19.47 -15.02
CA LEU A 47 23.35 -18.72 -15.55
C LEU A 47 22.87 -17.53 -16.39
N THR A 48 21.86 -17.77 -17.24
CA THR A 48 21.20 -16.72 -18.03
C THR A 48 20.60 -15.62 -17.15
N LEU A 49 19.92 -15.98 -16.07
CA LEU A 49 19.35 -15.04 -15.11
C LEU A 49 20.43 -14.21 -14.40
N GLN A 50 21.52 -14.84 -13.98
CA GLN A 50 22.59 -14.18 -13.26
C GLN A 50 23.31 -13.14 -14.13
N ASP A 51 23.60 -13.46 -15.39
CA ASP A 51 24.26 -12.57 -16.33
C ASP A 51 23.37 -11.38 -16.70
N VAL A 52 22.10 -11.65 -17.03
CA VAL A 52 21.09 -10.62 -17.34
C VAL A 52 20.90 -9.68 -16.15
N CYS A 53 20.77 -10.22 -14.93
CA CYS A 53 20.64 -9.39 -13.73
C CYS A 53 21.86 -8.49 -13.50
N THR A 54 23.07 -8.99 -13.75
CA THR A 54 24.30 -8.24 -13.49
C THR A 54 24.45 -7.07 -14.48
N GLN A 55 24.14 -7.30 -15.76
CA GLN A 55 24.14 -6.24 -16.78
C GLN A 55 23.07 -5.17 -16.50
N LEU A 56 21.84 -5.59 -16.21
CA LEU A 56 20.72 -4.68 -15.97
C LEU A 56 20.85 -3.94 -14.63
N SER A 57 21.49 -4.54 -13.62
CA SER A 57 21.67 -3.87 -12.32
C SER A 57 22.61 -2.67 -12.43
N GLY A 58 23.66 -2.74 -13.25
CA GLY A 58 24.56 -1.60 -13.49
C GLY A 58 23.83 -0.43 -14.15
N GLN A 59 23.14 -0.69 -15.26
CA GLN A 59 22.35 0.31 -16.00
C GLN A 59 21.21 0.86 -15.15
N GLY A 60 20.48 -0.03 -14.47
CA GLY A 60 19.37 0.31 -13.58
C GLY A 60 19.80 1.14 -12.39
N THR A 61 20.97 0.88 -11.81
CA THR A 61 21.50 1.69 -10.70
C THR A 61 21.84 3.09 -11.17
N ALA A 62 22.52 3.24 -12.31
CA ALA A 62 22.85 4.56 -12.86
C ALA A 62 21.58 5.38 -13.18
N ALA A 63 20.60 4.78 -13.85
CA ALA A 63 19.32 5.42 -14.16
C ALA A 63 18.54 5.80 -12.88
N ALA A 64 18.57 4.95 -11.85
CA ALA A 64 17.95 5.22 -10.57
C ALA A 64 18.62 6.37 -9.82
N LEU A 65 19.95 6.48 -9.87
CA LEU A 65 20.69 7.58 -9.25
C LEU A 65 20.36 8.92 -9.92
N ASP A 66 20.33 8.97 -11.25
CA ASP A 66 19.97 10.18 -12.00
C ASP A 66 18.50 10.59 -11.73
N ALA A 67 17.58 9.63 -11.71
CA ALA A 67 16.19 9.89 -11.34
C ALA A 67 16.05 10.39 -9.89
N ALA A 68 16.85 9.84 -8.96
CA ALA A 68 16.85 10.28 -7.57
C ALA A 68 17.35 11.71 -7.42
N GLN A 69 18.41 12.07 -8.15
CA GLN A 69 18.95 13.43 -8.15
C GLN A 69 17.89 14.44 -8.59
N ARG A 70 17.24 14.17 -9.72
CA ARG A 70 16.17 15.01 -10.29
C ARG A 70 14.95 15.11 -9.36
N PHE A 71 14.53 13.98 -8.79
CA PHE A 71 13.41 13.94 -7.85
C PHE A 71 13.67 14.81 -6.62
N CYS A 72 14.82 14.63 -5.97
CA CYS A 72 15.19 15.38 -4.77
C CYS A 72 15.35 16.88 -5.08
N ALA A 73 16.02 17.23 -6.19
CA ALA A 73 16.22 18.63 -6.60
C ALA A 73 14.90 19.37 -6.86
N THR A 74 13.86 18.66 -7.30
CA THR A 74 12.55 19.26 -7.56
C THR A 74 11.67 19.29 -6.30
N LYS A 75 11.59 18.18 -5.56
CA LYS A 75 10.63 18.01 -4.47
C LYS A 75 11.07 18.65 -3.16
N ALA A 76 12.36 18.58 -2.80
CA ALA A 76 12.83 19.14 -1.55
C ALA A 76 12.60 20.67 -1.45
N PRO A 77 12.92 21.51 -2.46
CA PRO A 77 12.67 22.94 -2.38
C PRO A 77 11.18 23.29 -2.28
N GLN A 78 10.30 22.53 -2.95
CA GLN A 78 8.85 22.74 -2.87
C GLN A 78 8.33 22.50 -1.45
N VAL A 79 8.73 21.39 -0.83
CA VAL A 79 8.32 21.05 0.53
C VAL A 79 8.92 22.03 1.55
N MET A 80 10.15 22.48 1.34
CA MET A 80 10.79 23.46 2.22
C MET A 80 10.08 24.81 2.20
N ARG A 81 9.64 25.29 1.03
CA ARG A 81 8.83 26.52 0.94
C ARG A 81 7.48 26.39 1.63
N LEU A 82 6.89 25.20 1.64
CA LEU A 82 5.58 24.96 2.27
C LEU A 82 5.67 24.88 3.80
N LEU A 83 6.76 24.33 4.34
CA LEU A 83 6.88 24.03 5.78
C LEU A 83 7.62 25.11 6.57
N LEU A 84 8.32 26.01 5.89
CA LEU A 84 9.05 27.08 6.55
C LEU A 84 8.18 28.34 6.66
N PRO A 85 8.30 29.10 7.77
CA PRO A 85 7.61 30.38 7.93
C PRO A 85 7.98 31.38 6.82
N GLU A 86 7.01 32.19 6.38
CA GLU A 86 7.17 33.19 5.32
C GLU A 86 8.09 34.35 5.73
N GLU A 87 8.27 34.56 7.04
CA GLU A 87 9.14 35.60 7.60
C GLU A 87 10.63 35.26 7.48
N LEU A 88 10.98 34.02 7.10
CA LEU A 88 12.36 33.64 6.84
C LEU A 88 12.85 34.26 5.53
N SER A 89 14.09 34.76 5.55
CA SER A 89 14.66 35.34 4.34
C SER A 89 14.76 34.30 3.21
N PRO A 90 14.57 34.69 1.93
CA PRO A 90 14.65 33.78 0.80
C PRO A 90 15.99 33.02 0.73
N GLN A 91 17.08 33.66 1.16
CA GLN A 91 18.41 33.05 1.24
C GLN A 91 18.48 31.91 2.25
N VAL A 92 17.86 32.06 3.43
CA VAL A 92 17.81 31.01 4.45
C VAL A 92 16.98 29.83 3.96
N VAL A 93 15.84 30.10 3.32
CA VAL A 93 14.98 29.06 2.72
C VAL A 93 15.71 28.30 1.62
N SER A 94 16.41 29.00 0.72
CA SER A 94 17.21 28.39 -0.35
C SER A 94 18.32 27.52 0.22
N THR A 95 19.11 28.06 1.15
CA THR A 95 20.23 27.33 1.76
C THR A 95 19.73 26.07 2.48
N ALA A 96 18.62 26.18 3.21
CA ALA A 96 18.01 25.03 3.88
C ALA A 96 17.51 23.99 2.87
N ALA A 97 16.92 24.41 1.76
CA ALA A 97 16.52 23.52 0.67
C ALA A 97 17.71 22.80 0.04
N ASP A 98 18.81 23.49 -0.24
CA ASP A 98 20.02 22.90 -0.81
C ASP A 98 20.63 21.83 0.10
N ILE A 99 20.64 22.09 1.42
CA ILE A 99 21.07 21.10 2.42
C ILE A 99 20.15 19.87 2.38
N VAL A 100 18.83 20.06 2.33
CA VAL A 100 17.87 18.95 2.22
C VAL A 100 18.08 18.16 0.94
N VAL A 101 18.25 18.82 -0.20
CA VAL A 101 18.50 18.17 -1.49
C VAL A 101 19.71 17.26 -1.37
N ARG A 102 20.85 17.78 -0.88
CA ARG A 102 22.08 17.00 -0.72
C ARG A 102 21.89 15.80 0.21
N LEU A 103 21.32 16.01 1.40
CA LEU A 103 21.08 14.93 2.37
C LEU A 103 20.13 13.85 1.83
N ALA A 104 19.07 14.25 1.12
CA ALA A 104 18.11 13.33 0.53
C ALA A 104 18.75 12.54 -0.62
N GLN A 105 19.58 13.18 -1.46
CA GLN A 105 20.32 12.54 -2.54
C GLN A 105 21.34 11.53 -2.01
N GLU A 106 22.14 11.89 -0.99
CA GLU A 106 23.12 10.98 -0.38
C GLU A 106 22.44 9.73 0.19
N LYS A 107 21.36 9.91 0.97
CA LYS A 107 20.59 8.79 1.54
C LYS A 107 19.93 7.93 0.45
N ALA A 108 19.35 8.55 -0.58
CA ALA A 108 18.75 7.83 -1.69
C ALA A 108 19.81 7.03 -2.46
N ALA A 109 20.97 7.64 -2.75
CA ALA A 109 22.07 6.98 -3.42
C ALA A 109 22.60 5.78 -2.64
N GLN A 110 22.80 5.93 -1.33
CA GLN A 110 23.21 4.83 -0.46
C GLN A 110 22.21 3.66 -0.51
N TRP A 111 20.92 3.98 -0.44
CA TRP A 111 19.87 2.96 -0.52
C TRP A 111 19.84 2.28 -1.88
N LEU A 112 19.89 3.04 -2.98
CA LEU A 112 19.79 2.51 -4.35
C LEU A 112 20.96 1.58 -4.68
N ASN A 113 22.19 2.02 -4.41
CA ASN A 113 23.39 1.21 -4.62
C ASN A 113 23.35 -0.13 -3.86
N SER A 114 22.66 -0.18 -2.72
CA SER A 114 22.58 -1.36 -1.87
C SER A 114 21.42 -2.30 -2.19
N ASN A 115 20.44 -1.86 -2.98
CA ASN A 115 19.13 -2.52 -3.10
C ASN A 115 18.66 -2.78 -4.53
N VAL A 116 19.08 -1.99 -5.53
CA VAL A 116 18.59 -2.14 -6.92
C VAL A 116 18.83 -3.56 -7.45
N ASP A 117 20.05 -4.07 -7.34
CA ASP A 117 20.41 -5.43 -7.76
C ASP A 117 19.57 -6.51 -7.06
N LYS A 118 19.42 -6.41 -5.74
CA LYS A 118 18.64 -7.37 -4.94
C LYS A 118 17.17 -7.39 -5.36
N LEU A 119 16.59 -6.21 -5.58
CA LEU A 119 15.19 -6.08 -5.98
C LEU A 119 14.97 -6.59 -7.40
N LEU A 120 15.85 -6.26 -8.32
CA LEU A 120 15.79 -6.74 -9.71
C LEU A 120 15.93 -8.27 -9.76
N ARG A 121 16.95 -8.84 -9.12
CA ARG A 121 17.15 -10.29 -9.05
C ARG A 121 15.94 -11.01 -8.47
N LYS A 122 15.34 -10.45 -7.41
CA LYS A 122 14.16 -11.05 -6.77
C LYS A 122 12.93 -10.99 -7.66
N ALA A 123 12.68 -9.84 -8.30
CA ALA A 123 11.53 -9.64 -9.16
C ALA A 123 11.64 -10.47 -10.44
N LEU A 124 12.81 -10.50 -11.09
CA LEU A 124 13.03 -11.24 -12.32
C LEU A 124 12.96 -12.76 -12.09
N ARG A 125 13.59 -13.28 -11.03
CA ARG A 125 13.44 -14.70 -10.66
C ARG A 125 11.99 -15.09 -10.44
N SER A 126 11.23 -14.28 -9.69
CA SER A 126 9.80 -14.53 -9.46
C SER A 126 8.99 -14.62 -10.76
N ARG A 127 9.42 -13.95 -11.83
CA ARG A 127 8.73 -13.89 -13.12
C ARG A 127 9.15 -14.99 -14.07
N VAL A 128 10.40 -15.43 -14.00
CA VAL A 128 10.94 -16.55 -14.79
C VAL A 128 10.59 -17.92 -14.17
N ASP A 129 10.54 -18.03 -12.84
CA ASP A 129 10.08 -19.24 -12.15
C ASP A 129 8.55 -19.39 -12.16
N GLY A 130 7.83 -18.29 -12.35
CA GLY A 130 6.37 -18.24 -12.45
C GLY A 130 5.78 -19.19 -13.51
N PRO A 131 6.26 -19.18 -14.76
CA PRO A 131 5.79 -20.06 -15.82
C PRO A 131 6.26 -21.53 -15.70
N LEU A 132 7.28 -21.84 -14.89
CA LEU A 132 7.69 -23.24 -14.65
C LEU A 132 6.86 -23.91 -13.54
N LYS A 133 6.27 -23.13 -12.62
CA LYS A 133 5.33 -23.64 -11.59
C LYS A 133 3.89 -23.78 -12.06
N SER A 134 3.48 -23.15 -13.17
CA SER A 134 2.14 -23.36 -13.74
C SER A 134 2.03 -24.63 -14.58
N ALA A 135 3.13 -25.16 -15.11
CA ALA A 135 3.18 -26.42 -15.86
C ALA A 135 3.45 -27.67 -15.00
N SER A 136 3.90 -27.50 -13.75
CA SER A 136 4.28 -28.60 -12.85
C SER A 136 3.26 -28.90 -11.73
N TYR A 137 2.04 -28.36 -11.80
CA TYR A 137 0.92 -28.79 -10.93
C TYR A 137 0.24 -30.10 -11.36
N SER A 138 0.79 -30.80 -12.36
CA SER A 138 0.49 -32.21 -12.62
C SER A 138 1.72 -33.05 -12.27
N SER A 139 1.65 -33.73 -11.12
CA SER A 139 2.49 -34.87 -10.78
C SER A 139 3.96 -34.58 -10.46
N THR A 140 4.28 -34.34 -9.19
CA THR A 140 5.15 -35.24 -8.40
C THR A 140 5.32 -34.73 -6.97
N SER A 141 5.04 -35.63 -6.04
CA SER A 141 5.45 -35.61 -4.63
C SER A 141 6.97 -35.44 -4.49
N GLU A 142 7.43 -34.56 -3.59
CA GLU A 142 8.72 -34.62 -2.89
C GLU A 142 8.76 -33.54 -1.77
N PRO A 143 9.65 -33.67 -0.76
CA PRO A 143 9.24 -33.85 0.63
C PRO A 143 9.29 -32.60 1.51
N SER A 144 8.52 -32.69 2.59
CA SER A 144 8.40 -31.73 3.69
C SER A 144 9.75 -31.18 4.18
N ARG A 145 9.92 -29.86 4.07
CA ARG A 145 10.77 -29.09 5.00
C ARG A 145 9.85 -28.36 5.96
N ASP A 146 9.86 -28.90 7.16
CA ASP A 146 9.08 -28.53 8.32
C ASP A 146 9.44 -27.14 8.84
N GLY A 147 8.47 -26.47 9.48
CA GLY A 147 8.74 -25.27 10.27
C GLY A 147 7.88 -24.03 10.02
N SER A 148 6.59 -24.17 9.72
CA SER A 148 5.55 -23.26 10.25
C SER A 148 4.20 -23.88 9.93
N SER A 149 3.29 -23.92 10.91
CA SER A 149 1.91 -24.37 10.76
C SER A 149 1.16 -23.45 9.77
N VAL A 150 1.40 -23.60 8.48
CA VAL A 150 0.65 -22.93 7.42
C VAL A 150 -0.70 -23.63 7.37
N ARG A 151 -1.72 -22.98 7.95
CA ARG A 151 -3.11 -23.41 7.86
C ARG A 151 -3.44 -23.65 6.38
N ALA A 152 -3.49 -24.91 5.96
CA ALA A 152 -3.86 -25.27 4.60
C ALA A 152 -5.34 -24.91 4.38
N CYS A 153 -5.71 -24.56 3.15
CA CYS A 153 -7.13 -24.43 2.80
C CYS A 153 -7.88 -25.73 3.12
N PRO A 154 -9.16 -25.66 3.54
CA PRO A 154 -10.01 -26.84 3.56
C PRO A 154 -10.01 -27.52 2.18
N ALA A 155 -10.08 -28.86 2.15
CA ALA A 155 -10.04 -29.64 0.92
C ALA A 155 -11.14 -29.25 -0.11
N ALA A 156 -12.26 -28.67 0.36
CA ALA A 156 -13.37 -28.20 -0.47
C ALA A 156 -13.22 -26.74 -0.95
N CYS A 157 -12.10 -26.05 -0.68
CA CYS A 157 -11.92 -24.67 -1.11
C CYS A 157 -11.71 -24.61 -2.64
N SER A 158 -12.67 -24.02 -3.36
CA SER A 158 -12.62 -23.83 -4.82
C SER A 158 -11.64 -22.74 -5.26
N HIS A 159 -11.03 -22.00 -4.32
CA HIS A 159 -10.13 -20.86 -4.56
C HIS A 159 -10.72 -19.77 -5.47
N ALA A 160 -12.05 -19.73 -5.61
CA ALA A 160 -12.77 -18.73 -6.42
C ALA A 160 -13.04 -17.42 -5.67
N ASN A 161 -12.69 -17.35 -4.38
CA ASN A 161 -12.84 -16.15 -3.56
C ASN A 161 -11.95 -15.01 -4.09
N PRO A 162 -12.39 -13.75 -3.91
CA PRO A 162 -11.66 -12.59 -4.42
C PRO A 162 -10.22 -12.56 -3.88
N LEU A 163 -9.30 -12.24 -4.79
CA LEU A 163 -7.87 -12.16 -4.48
C LEU A 163 -7.62 -11.13 -3.37
N PRO A 164 -6.76 -11.43 -2.39
CA PRO A 164 -6.55 -10.50 -1.28
C PRO A 164 -6.03 -9.13 -1.69
N SER A 165 -5.25 -9.05 -2.78
CA SER A 165 -4.79 -7.77 -3.34
C SER A 165 -5.94 -6.89 -3.83
N LEU A 166 -6.96 -7.48 -4.47
CA LEU A 166 -8.13 -6.75 -4.96
C LEU A 166 -8.94 -6.19 -3.79
N VAL A 167 -9.21 -7.02 -2.78
CA VAL A 167 -9.93 -6.61 -1.57
C VAL A 167 -9.17 -5.50 -0.82
N LEU A 168 -7.83 -5.59 -0.73
CA LEU A 168 -7.00 -4.54 -0.13
C LEU A 168 -7.10 -3.22 -0.88
N THR A 169 -7.17 -3.25 -2.21
CA THR A 169 -7.34 -2.04 -3.02
C THR A 169 -8.72 -1.44 -2.77
N GLN A 170 -9.79 -2.23 -2.84
CA GLN A 170 -11.15 -1.76 -2.57
C GLN A 170 -11.33 -1.17 -1.16
N LEU A 171 -10.73 -1.79 -0.14
CA LEU A 171 -10.72 -1.25 1.23
C LEU A 171 -10.01 0.11 1.32
N LYS A 172 -8.89 0.28 0.61
CA LYS A 172 -8.17 1.56 0.59
C LYS A 172 -8.96 2.63 -0.14
N ASP A 173 -9.53 2.30 -1.30
CA ASP A 173 -10.31 3.23 -2.10
C ASP A 173 -11.53 3.73 -1.32
N LEU A 174 -12.25 2.82 -0.65
CA LEU A 174 -13.35 3.16 0.24
C LEU A 174 -12.91 4.08 1.39
N LEU A 175 -11.79 3.77 2.04
CA LEU A 175 -11.27 4.58 3.15
C LEU A 175 -10.72 5.94 2.68
N CYS A 176 -10.27 6.08 1.43
CA CYS A 176 -9.83 7.35 0.88
C CYS A 176 -10.99 8.37 0.82
N VAL A 177 -12.22 7.93 0.51
CA VAL A 177 -13.42 8.78 0.51
C VAL A 177 -13.63 9.48 1.85
N THR A 178 -13.28 8.80 2.96
CA THR A 178 -13.44 9.32 4.33
C THR A 178 -12.50 10.50 4.67
N VAL A 179 -11.42 10.68 3.89
CA VAL A 179 -10.37 11.69 4.13
C VAL A 179 -10.53 12.89 3.19
N ALA A 180 -11.03 12.68 1.97
CA ALA A 180 -11.28 13.73 1.00
C ALA A 180 -12.54 13.39 0.19
N PRO A 181 -13.73 13.91 0.57
CA PRO A 181 -14.93 13.77 -0.24
C PRO A 181 -14.78 14.64 -1.50
N SER A 182 -14.14 14.10 -2.52
CA SER A 182 -14.10 14.70 -3.86
C SER A 182 -15.50 14.64 -4.46
N CYS A 183 -15.99 15.78 -4.96
CA CYS A 183 -17.39 16.07 -5.27
C CYS A 183 -18.02 15.24 -6.42
N GLU A 184 -17.37 14.20 -6.95
CA GLU A 184 -17.80 13.54 -8.21
C GLU A 184 -17.75 12.01 -8.25
N ASP A 185 -17.30 11.32 -7.18
CA ASP A 185 -17.24 9.84 -7.19
C ASP A 185 -18.50 9.18 -6.61
N ALA A 186 -18.90 8.05 -7.20
CA ALA A 186 -20.12 7.29 -6.94
C ALA A 186 -20.50 7.22 -5.44
N ALA A 187 -21.78 7.45 -5.15
CA ALA A 187 -22.32 7.35 -3.79
C ALA A 187 -21.99 5.99 -3.18
N VAL A 188 -21.28 6.00 -2.04
CA VAL A 188 -20.99 4.80 -1.27
C VAL A 188 -22.24 4.42 -0.50
N THR A 189 -22.86 3.30 -0.88
CA THR A 189 -24.08 2.77 -0.24
C THR A 189 -23.77 1.70 0.81
N GLU A 190 -24.75 1.40 1.68
CA GLU A 190 -24.68 0.31 2.65
C GLU A 190 -24.37 -1.04 1.96
N GLU A 191 -25.04 -1.34 0.84
CA GLU A 191 -24.85 -2.58 0.08
C GLU A 191 -23.41 -2.74 -0.43
N THR A 192 -22.80 -1.64 -0.86
CA THR A 192 -21.42 -1.63 -1.36
C THR A 192 -20.44 -2.00 -0.25
N ILE A 193 -20.66 -1.48 0.96
CA ILE A 193 -19.83 -1.80 2.13
C ILE A 193 -20.06 -3.27 2.53
N LEU A 194 -21.30 -3.75 2.55
CA LEU A 194 -21.62 -5.15 2.87
C LEU A 194 -21.01 -6.14 1.88
N GLU A 195 -21.02 -5.83 0.57
CA GLU A 195 -20.34 -6.64 -0.45
C GLU A 195 -18.82 -6.70 -0.22
N LEU A 196 -18.22 -5.57 0.15
CA LEU A 196 -16.79 -5.53 0.45
C LEU A 196 -16.44 -6.33 1.71
N VAL A 197 -17.27 -6.25 2.77
CA VAL A 197 -17.09 -7.05 3.98
C VAL A 197 -17.26 -8.55 3.69
N ARG A 198 -18.21 -8.93 2.83
CA ARG A 198 -18.35 -10.32 2.35
C ARG A 198 -17.15 -10.79 1.53
N SER A 199 -16.62 -9.92 0.66
CA SER A 199 -15.41 -10.20 -0.11
C SER A 199 -14.19 -10.40 0.80
N LEU A 200 -14.07 -9.58 1.85
CA LEU A 200 -13.04 -9.70 2.89
C LEU A 200 -13.12 -11.03 3.63
N HIS A 201 -14.31 -11.39 4.11
CA HIS A 201 -14.61 -12.69 4.74
C HIS A 201 -14.20 -13.86 3.84
N GLY A 202 -14.68 -13.87 2.58
CA GLY A 202 -14.32 -14.92 1.62
C GLY A 202 -12.81 -15.00 1.36
N SER A 203 -12.13 -13.85 1.27
CA SER A 203 -10.68 -13.81 1.08
C SER A 203 -9.91 -14.37 2.29
N LEU A 204 -10.41 -14.16 3.52
CA LEU A 204 -9.82 -14.71 4.75
C LEU A 204 -9.98 -16.22 4.89
N GLN A 205 -11.05 -16.80 4.34
CA GLN A 205 -11.27 -18.24 4.33
C GLN A 205 -10.33 -18.99 3.37
N CYS A 206 -9.81 -18.30 2.35
CA CYS A 206 -8.88 -18.86 1.39
C CYS A 206 -7.42 -18.64 1.80
N LYS A 207 -6.81 -19.63 2.46
CA LYS A 207 -5.42 -19.54 2.94
C LYS A 207 -4.35 -19.64 1.84
N LYS A 208 -4.70 -20.04 0.62
CA LYS A 208 -3.77 -20.19 -0.52
C LYS A 208 -3.05 -18.89 -0.89
N TYR A 209 -3.77 -17.77 -0.86
CA TYR A 209 -3.24 -16.45 -1.23
C TYR A 209 -3.08 -15.51 -0.03
N LEU A 210 -3.44 -15.97 1.17
CA LEU A 210 -3.37 -15.18 2.40
C LEU A 210 -1.99 -15.31 3.04
N SER A 211 -1.29 -14.18 3.17
CA SER A 211 -0.04 -14.09 3.94
C SER A 211 -0.28 -13.38 5.27
N PRO A 212 0.55 -13.58 6.30
CA PRO A 212 0.41 -12.88 7.58
C PRO A 212 0.42 -11.35 7.44
N THR A 213 1.19 -10.82 6.49
CA THR A 213 1.23 -9.37 6.19
C THR A 213 -0.10 -8.86 5.64
N VAL A 214 -0.73 -9.64 4.75
CA VAL A 214 -2.03 -9.31 4.16
C VAL A 214 -3.13 -9.42 5.21
N GLU A 215 -3.11 -10.47 6.04
CA GLU A 215 -4.05 -10.66 7.14
C GLU A 215 -3.97 -9.51 8.15
N LYS A 216 -2.75 -9.06 8.51
CA LYS A 216 -2.54 -7.88 9.35
C LYS A 216 -3.10 -6.61 8.72
N ALA A 217 -2.89 -6.42 7.41
CA ALA A 217 -3.43 -5.27 6.70
C ALA A 217 -4.97 -5.29 6.65
N PHE A 218 -5.58 -6.45 6.42
CA PHE A 218 -7.02 -6.65 6.53
C PHE A 218 -7.56 -6.32 7.91
N ALA A 219 -6.93 -6.80 8.98
CA ALA A 219 -7.35 -6.48 10.34
C ALA A 219 -7.27 -4.98 10.62
N GLN A 220 -6.22 -4.30 10.14
CA GLN A 220 -6.08 -2.85 10.25
C GLN A 220 -7.20 -2.11 9.50
N TYR A 221 -7.45 -2.45 8.23
CA TYR A 221 -8.47 -1.76 7.43
C TYR A 221 -9.89 -2.06 7.90
N ALA A 222 -10.18 -3.26 8.41
CA ALA A 222 -11.47 -3.58 9.01
C ALA A 222 -11.75 -2.71 10.25
N VAL A 223 -10.73 -2.47 11.09
CA VAL A 223 -10.84 -1.57 12.24
C VAL A 223 -11.03 -0.11 11.81
N GLU A 224 -10.28 0.34 10.81
CA GLU A 224 -10.41 1.70 10.27
C GLU A 224 -11.77 1.94 9.61
N LEU A 225 -12.31 0.94 8.92
CA LEU A 225 -13.66 0.99 8.34
C LEU A 225 -14.72 1.06 9.42
N ALA A 226 -14.60 0.28 10.50
CA ALA A 226 -15.51 0.36 11.65
C ALA A 226 -15.50 1.76 12.29
N ALA A 227 -14.32 2.37 12.45
CA ALA A 227 -14.22 3.74 12.94
C ALA A 227 -14.93 4.71 11.98
N ALA A 228 -14.67 4.60 10.67
CA ALA A 228 -15.28 5.50 9.69
C ALA A 228 -16.81 5.36 9.62
N ILE A 229 -17.36 4.15 9.78
CA ILE A 229 -18.81 3.90 9.89
C ILE A 229 -19.36 4.54 11.17
N ALA A 230 -18.73 4.29 12.32
CA ALA A 230 -19.18 4.82 13.61
C ALA A 230 -19.17 6.36 13.67
N PHE A 231 -18.29 7.02 12.91
CA PHE A 231 -18.20 8.48 12.81
C PHE A 231 -18.96 9.09 11.62
N ASP A 232 -19.81 8.31 10.94
CA ASP A 232 -20.63 8.75 9.80
C ASP A 232 -19.81 9.41 8.66
N ARG A 233 -18.70 8.75 8.28
CA ARG A 233 -17.75 9.26 7.27
C ARG A 233 -17.74 8.50 5.96
N VAL A 234 -18.51 7.41 5.86
CA VAL A 234 -18.45 6.49 4.72
C VAL A 234 -19.69 6.60 3.85
N LEU A 235 -20.87 6.82 4.43
CA LEU A 235 -22.12 6.95 3.68
C LEU A 235 -22.26 8.40 3.19
N ASN A 236 -22.36 8.58 1.87
CA ASN A 236 -22.56 9.90 1.25
C ASN A 236 -24.04 10.34 1.30
N GLU A 237 -24.97 9.38 1.34
CA GLU A 237 -26.39 9.62 1.57
C GLU A 237 -26.69 9.42 3.04
N SER A 238 -27.05 10.49 3.75
CA SER A 238 -27.45 10.38 5.16
C SER A 238 -28.85 9.76 5.20
N PRO A 239 -29.01 8.52 5.71
CA PRO A 239 -30.34 7.96 5.89
C PRO A 239 -31.11 8.83 6.90
N ALA A 240 -32.45 8.75 6.88
CA ALA A 240 -33.26 9.35 7.95
C ALA A 240 -32.70 8.94 9.32
N VAL A 241 -32.75 9.82 10.33
CA VAL A 241 -32.10 9.62 11.63
C VAL A 241 -32.42 8.26 12.26
N ASP A 242 -33.65 7.77 12.07
CA ASP A 242 -34.12 6.48 12.57
C ASP A 242 -33.53 5.26 11.82
N CYS A 243 -33.06 5.43 10.59
CA CYS A 243 -32.47 4.38 9.76
C CYS A 243 -30.93 4.31 9.91
N TRP A 244 -30.28 5.39 10.35
CA TRP A 244 -28.82 5.43 10.53
C TRP A 244 -28.31 4.44 11.57
N GLU A 245 -29.02 4.34 12.71
CA GLU A 245 -28.61 3.45 13.80
C GLU A 245 -28.67 1.98 13.38
N GLU A 246 -29.71 1.59 12.65
CA GLU A 246 -29.90 0.21 12.17
C GLU A 246 -28.88 -0.15 11.08
N SER A 247 -28.63 0.73 10.10
CA SER A 247 -27.57 0.55 9.10
C SER A 247 -26.20 0.45 9.74
N THR A 248 -25.88 1.33 10.70
CA THR A 248 -24.62 1.31 11.45
C THR A 248 -24.45 0.01 12.21
N ARG A 249 -25.49 -0.43 12.93
CA ARG A 249 -25.50 -1.69 13.67
C ARG A 249 -25.28 -2.89 12.75
N ARG A 250 -25.90 -2.90 11.58
CA ARG A 250 -25.75 -3.96 10.58
C ARG A 250 -24.33 -4.04 10.02
N LEU A 251 -23.76 -2.90 9.63
CA LEU A 251 -22.40 -2.82 9.09
C LEU A 251 -21.34 -3.21 10.12
N LEU A 252 -21.48 -2.72 11.36
CA LEU A 252 -20.58 -3.09 12.46
C LEU A 252 -20.74 -4.56 12.85
N GLY A 253 -21.96 -5.11 12.81
CA GLY A 253 -22.21 -6.54 13.02
C GLY A 253 -21.53 -7.41 11.95
N ALA A 254 -21.55 -6.99 10.68
CA ALA A 254 -20.84 -7.69 9.62
C ALA A 254 -19.31 -7.68 9.84
N LEU A 255 -18.75 -6.54 10.26
CA LEU A 255 -17.33 -6.43 10.61
C LEU A 255 -16.94 -7.25 11.85
N GLN A 256 -17.84 -7.33 12.84
CA GLN A 256 -17.65 -8.20 14.00
C GLN A 256 -17.51 -9.67 13.60
N GLY A 257 -18.32 -10.14 12.65
CA GLY A 257 -18.20 -11.48 12.09
C GLY A 257 -16.80 -11.73 11.50
N VAL A 258 -16.30 -10.78 10.71
CA VAL A 258 -14.96 -10.84 10.11
C VAL A 258 -13.85 -10.84 11.17
N TRP A 259 -14.00 -10.08 12.26
CA TRP A 259 -12.97 -10.01 13.30
C TRP A 259 -12.71 -11.35 13.98
N THR A 260 -13.70 -12.22 14.04
CA THR A 260 -13.56 -13.57 14.62
C THR A 260 -12.73 -14.52 13.74
N GLU A 261 -12.52 -14.20 12.47
CA GLU A 261 -11.78 -15.05 11.53
C GLU A 261 -10.28 -14.79 11.49
N PHE A 262 -9.84 -13.65 12.03
CA PHE A 262 -8.41 -13.34 12.08
C PHE A 262 -7.67 -14.28 13.02
N SER A 263 -6.49 -14.71 12.59
CA SER A 263 -5.58 -15.52 13.39
C SER A 263 -4.88 -14.70 14.49
N MET A 264 -5.02 -13.38 14.44
CA MET A 264 -4.44 -12.41 15.36
C MET A 264 -5.52 -11.51 15.95
N GLN A 265 -5.25 -10.92 17.10
CA GLN A 265 -6.13 -9.90 17.67
C GLN A 265 -6.17 -8.67 16.76
N PRO A 266 -7.36 -8.22 16.32
CA PRO A 266 -7.48 -6.99 15.55
C PRO A 266 -6.94 -5.78 16.34
N PRO A 267 -6.32 -4.80 15.67
CA PRO A 267 -5.69 -3.65 16.32
C PRO A 267 -6.73 -2.61 16.77
N PHE A 268 -7.62 -2.98 17.69
CA PHE A 268 -8.73 -2.12 18.15
C PHE A 268 -8.30 -0.78 18.74
N HIS A 269 -7.05 -0.66 19.21
CA HIS A 269 -6.46 0.62 19.64
C HIS A 269 -6.50 1.69 18.53
N LEU A 270 -6.60 1.29 17.25
CA LEU A 270 -6.73 2.22 16.13
C LEU A 270 -8.12 2.87 16.03
N LEU A 271 -9.17 2.28 16.61
CA LEU A 271 -10.52 2.88 16.64
C LEU A 271 -10.48 4.30 17.21
N LEU A 272 -9.67 4.50 18.26
CA LEU A 272 -9.49 5.77 18.97
C LEU A 272 -8.16 6.44 18.64
N SER A 273 -7.59 6.17 17.46
CA SER A 273 -6.39 6.87 17.01
C SER A 273 -6.65 8.37 16.89
N ASN A 274 -5.61 9.21 17.04
CA ASN A 274 -5.75 10.67 16.90
C ASN A 274 -6.43 11.09 15.58
N LYS A 275 -6.20 10.31 14.50
CA LYS A 275 -6.86 10.50 13.20
C LYS A 275 -8.36 10.24 13.29
N ASN A 276 -8.80 9.22 14.01
CA ASN A 276 -10.22 8.85 14.10
C ASN A 276 -10.96 9.74 15.12
N VAL A 277 -10.29 10.15 16.20
CA VAL A 277 -10.84 11.10 17.19
C VAL A 277 -11.04 12.48 16.57
N SER A 278 -10.21 12.91 15.61
CA SER A 278 -10.42 14.18 14.91
C SER A 278 -11.72 14.22 14.08
N TYR A 279 -12.31 13.05 13.75
CA TYR A 279 -13.62 12.99 13.13
C TYR A 279 -14.75 13.49 14.05
N LEU A 280 -14.61 13.36 15.37
CA LEU A 280 -15.56 13.91 16.34
C LEU A 280 -15.57 15.45 16.30
N HIS A 281 -14.39 16.06 16.24
CA HIS A 281 -14.25 17.52 16.19
C HIS A 281 -14.86 18.14 14.92
N SER A 282 -14.77 17.43 13.79
CA SER A 282 -15.36 17.89 12.53
C SER A 282 -16.84 17.51 12.36
N ALA A 283 -17.34 16.53 13.11
CA ALA A 283 -18.78 16.23 13.21
C ALA A 283 -19.53 17.28 14.06
N THR A 284 -18.88 17.84 15.09
CA THR A 284 -19.45 18.94 15.88
C THR A 284 -19.58 20.26 15.12
N ASP A 285 -18.77 20.51 14.10
CA ASP A 285 -18.94 21.69 13.23
C ASP A 285 -20.07 21.52 12.20
N LYS A 286 -20.36 20.28 11.73
CA LYS A 286 -21.53 20.02 10.87
C LYS A 286 -22.88 20.24 11.59
N LYS A 287 -22.90 20.18 12.93
CA LYS A 287 -24.10 20.48 13.76
C LYS A 287 -24.25 21.95 14.14
N LYS A 288 -23.35 22.85 13.70
CA LYS A 288 -23.42 24.29 14.01
C LYS A 288 -24.14 25.15 12.97
N THR A 289 -24.66 24.58 11.88
CA THR A 289 -25.67 25.27 11.08
C THR A 289 -27.04 25.04 11.73
N PRO A 290 -27.69 26.07 12.30
CA PRO A 290 -29.03 25.92 12.80
C PRO A 290 -29.97 25.59 11.63
N ARG A 291 -30.64 24.44 11.72
CA ARG A 291 -31.58 23.93 10.72
C ARG A 291 -32.95 24.62 10.86
N TRP A 292 -32.98 25.95 10.86
CA TRP A 292 -34.20 26.77 10.78
C TRP A 292 -34.17 27.86 9.70
N GLU A 293 -33.14 27.94 8.86
CA GLU A 293 -33.19 28.73 7.63
C GLU A 293 -33.10 27.79 6.43
N LEU A 294 -34.27 27.34 5.97
CA LEU A 294 -34.67 27.09 4.57
C LEU A 294 -36.11 26.54 4.55
#